data_AF-A0A9C8KAG1-F1
#
_entry.id   AF-A0A9C8KAG1-F1
#
_cell.length_a   1.000
_cell.length_b   1.000
_cell.length_c   1.000
_cell.angle_alpha   90.00
_cell.angle_beta   90.00
_cell.angle_gamma   90.00
#
_symmetry.space_group_name_H-M   'P 1'
#
loop_
_entity.id
_entity.type
_entity.pdbx_description
1 polymer ?
#
loop_
_entity_poly.entity_id
_entity_poly.type
_entity_poly.pdbx_seq_one_letter_code
_entity_poly.pdbx_strand_id
1 'polypeptide(L)'
;MTLYNSELRKSKEFMPNTDETIKKKCIACGQEFPATVDYFFKGYCLHGLRSKCKTCHVNECGNREKTPESRQKAIEHGRQYYQENKVKFAERWQKYYKANADYLKAKAVEWGKLNLDKRRITDAKRRENPK
;
A
#
# COMPACT_ATOMS: atom_id res chain seq x y z
N MET A 1 -14.06 -14.25 -29.37
CA MET A 1 -13.01 -13.23 -29.58
C MET A 1 -12.34 -12.94 -28.25
N THR A 2 -11.12 -13.43 -28.03
CA THR A 2 -10.35 -13.21 -26.80
C THR A 2 -9.87 -11.77 -26.76
N LEU A 3 -10.56 -10.92 -25.98
CA LEU A 3 -10.16 -9.53 -25.76
C LEU A 3 -8.75 -9.50 -25.13
N TYR A 4 -7.90 -8.69 -25.74
CA TYR A 4 -6.48 -8.56 -25.47
C TYR A 4 -6.27 -7.97 -24.06
N ASN A 5 -5.42 -8.59 -23.24
CA ASN A 5 -5.12 -8.20 -21.85
C ASN A 5 -4.61 -6.75 -21.64
N SER A 6 -4.34 -5.99 -22.71
CA SER A 6 -3.85 -4.62 -22.68
C SER A 6 -4.93 -3.58 -22.33
N GLU A 7 -6.19 -3.83 -22.67
CA GLU A 7 -7.30 -2.89 -22.44
C GLU A 7 -7.78 -2.93 -20.98
N LEU A 8 -7.83 -4.13 -20.38
CA LEU A 8 -8.14 -4.33 -18.95
C LEU A 8 -7.12 -3.67 -18.00
N ARG A 9 -5.86 -3.49 -18.43
CA ARG A 9 -4.87 -2.72 -17.65
C ARG A 9 -5.22 -1.24 -17.53
N LYS A 10 -5.94 -0.67 -18.52
CA LYS A 10 -6.27 0.75 -18.56
C LYS A 10 -7.59 1.06 -17.85
N SER A 11 -8.57 0.16 -17.90
CA SER A 11 -9.90 0.41 -17.31
C SER A 11 -9.93 0.36 -15.78
N LYS A 12 -8.95 -0.26 -15.10
CA LYS A 12 -8.96 -0.53 -13.64
C LYS A 12 -10.19 -1.31 -13.13
N GLU A 13 -11.15 -1.65 -13.99
CA GLU A 13 -12.31 -2.45 -13.67
C GLU A 13 -11.88 -3.90 -13.57
N PHE A 14 -11.50 -4.27 -12.36
CA PHE A 14 -11.23 -5.64 -11.99
C PHE A 14 -12.51 -6.25 -11.44
N MET A 15 -13.18 -7.08 -12.22
CA MET A 15 -14.21 -7.98 -11.71
C MET A 15 -13.54 -9.28 -11.28
N PRO A 16 -13.29 -9.52 -9.97
CA PRO A 16 -12.82 -10.81 -9.51
C PRO A 16 -13.82 -11.87 -9.96
N ASN A 17 -13.30 -12.98 -10.47
CA ASN A 17 -14.13 -14.17 -10.56
C ASN A 17 -14.50 -14.62 -9.15
N THR A 18 -15.80 -14.64 -8.85
CA THR A 18 -16.37 -15.14 -7.59
C THR A 18 -16.98 -16.52 -7.75
N ASP A 19 -16.89 -17.12 -8.94
CA ASP A 19 -17.41 -18.44 -9.22
C ASP A 19 -16.48 -19.51 -8.66
N GLU A 20 -16.92 -20.16 -7.58
CA GLU A 20 -16.19 -21.23 -6.89
C GLU A 20 -16.10 -22.52 -7.71
N THR A 21 -16.91 -22.66 -8.77
CA THR A 21 -16.90 -23.85 -9.64
C THR A 21 -15.67 -23.88 -10.57
N ILE A 22 -15.09 -22.71 -10.86
CA ILE A 22 -13.90 -22.59 -11.69
C ILE A 22 -12.67 -22.87 -10.84
N LYS A 23 -11.97 -23.99 -11.09
CA LYS A 23 -10.74 -24.34 -10.40
C LYS A 23 -9.49 -23.84 -11.14
N LYS A 24 -8.47 -23.46 -10.39
CA LYS A 24 -7.16 -23.01 -10.89
C LYS A 24 -6.04 -23.75 -10.14
N LYS A 25 -5.10 -24.30 -10.91
CA LYS A 25 -3.89 -24.93 -10.39
C LYS A 25 -2.81 -23.89 -10.10
N CYS A 26 -2.26 -23.92 -8.89
CA CYS A 26 -1.10 -23.11 -8.54
C CYS A 26 0.16 -23.66 -9.23
N ILE A 27 0.93 -22.82 -9.93
CA ILE A 27 2.15 -23.25 -10.64
C ILE A 27 3.27 -23.67 -9.67
N ALA A 28 3.31 -23.11 -8.46
CA ALA A 28 4.36 -23.41 -7.48
C ALA A 28 4.12 -24.71 -6.71
N CYS A 29 3.01 -24.84 -5.97
CA CYS A 29 2.70 -26.06 -5.20
C CYS A 29 1.90 -27.13 -5.97
N GLY A 30 1.39 -26.84 -7.17
CA GLY A 30 0.60 -27.78 -7.97
C GLY A 30 -0.82 -28.07 -7.45
N GLN A 31 -1.24 -27.51 -6.32
CA GLN A 31 -2.58 -27.72 -5.77
C GLN A 31 -3.65 -26.95 -6.56
N GLU A 32 -4.85 -27.53 -6.65
CA GLU A 32 -6.03 -26.90 -7.25
C GLU A 32 -6.83 -26.16 -6.19
N PHE A 33 -7.13 -24.90 -6.46
CA PHE A 33 -7.96 -24.06 -5.60
C PHE A 33 -9.06 -23.42 -6.43
N PRO A 34 -10.19 -23.00 -5.82
CA PRO A 34 -11.14 -22.13 -6.47
C PRO A 34 -10.43 -20.90 -7.05
N ALA A 35 -10.79 -20.52 -8.28
CA ALA A 35 -10.25 -19.38 -8.99
C ALA A 35 -10.87 -18.07 -8.45
N THR A 36 -10.71 -17.86 -7.14
CA THR A 36 -11.22 -16.71 -6.40
C THR A 36 -10.08 -15.90 -5.78
N VAL A 37 -10.39 -14.68 -5.35
CA VAL A 37 -9.43 -13.77 -4.69
C VAL A 37 -9.04 -14.21 -3.28
N ASP A 38 -9.66 -15.25 -2.72
CA ASP A 38 -9.32 -15.79 -1.41
C ASP A 38 -8.03 -16.60 -1.48
N TYR A 39 -7.85 -17.36 -2.56
CA TYR A 39 -6.70 -18.24 -2.77
C TYR A 39 -5.60 -17.63 -3.65
N PHE A 40 -5.95 -16.68 -4.52
CA PHE A 40 -5.01 -16.04 -5.45
C PHE A 40 -5.02 -14.51 -5.33
N PHE A 41 -3.88 -13.89 -5.61
CA PHE A 41 -3.81 -12.43 -5.71
C PHE A 41 -4.38 -11.96 -7.06
N LYS A 42 -4.96 -10.75 -7.07
CA LYS A 42 -5.40 -10.07 -8.29
C LYS A 42 -4.22 -9.90 -9.26
N GLY A 43 -4.46 -10.15 -10.53
CA GLY A 43 -3.45 -10.10 -11.57
C GLY A 43 -4.03 -9.97 -12.98
N TYR A 44 -3.16 -9.85 -13.96
CA TYR A 44 -3.53 -9.70 -15.37
C TYR A 44 -3.34 -11.02 -16.14
N CYS A 45 -3.72 -12.12 -15.50
CA CYS A 45 -3.60 -13.47 -16.07
C CYS A 45 -5.00 -14.12 -16.16
N LEU A 46 -5.04 -15.42 -16.50
CA LEU A 46 -6.30 -16.17 -16.62
C LEU A 46 -7.21 -16.00 -15.39
N HIS A 47 -8.46 -15.60 -15.65
CA HIS A 47 -9.50 -15.23 -14.67
C HIS A 47 -9.18 -14.01 -13.79
N GLY A 48 -8.25 -13.14 -14.21
CA GLY A 48 -7.87 -11.97 -13.43
C GLY A 48 -7.04 -12.30 -12.18
N LEU A 49 -6.49 -13.52 -12.09
CA LEU A 49 -5.80 -14.00 -10.91
C LEU A 49 -4.38 -14.42 -11.25
N ARG A 50 -3.44 -14.15 -10.35
CA ARG A 50 -2.05 -14.61 -10.48
C ARG A 50 -1.98 -16.13 -10.55
N SER A 51 -0.89 -16.64 -11.11
CA SER A 51 -0.68 -18.07 -11.30
C SER A 51 -0.25 -18.84 -10.04
N LYS A 52 0.25 -18.13 -9.03
CA LYS A 52 0.66 -18.71 -7.74
C LYS A 52 -0.39 -18.41 -6.67
N CYS A 53 -0.69 -19.38 -5.81
CA CYS A 53 -1.55 -19.16 -4.65
C CYS A 53 -0.91 -18.16 -3.68
N LYS A 54 -1.72 -17.58 -2.79
CA LYS A 54 -1.25 -16.57 -1.83
C LYS A 54 -0.11 -17.10 -0.96
N THR A 55 -0.21 -18.34 -0.49
CA THR A 55 0.81 -18.97 0.36
C THR A 55 2.16 -19.06 -0.36
N CYS A 56 2.18 -19.63 -1.57
CA CYS A 56 3.41 -19.71 -2.37
C CYS A 56 3.96 -18.32 -2.71
N HIS A 57 3.09 -17.36 -3.01
CA HIS A 57 3.53 -15.99 -3.29
C HIS A 57 4.18 -15.33 -2.07
N VAL A 58 3.57 -15.46 -0.89
CA VAL A 58 4.12 -14.93 0.37
C VAL A 58 5.43 -15.61 0.71
N ASN A 59 5.53 -16.94 0.57
CA ASN A 59 6.76 -17.67 0.84
C ASN A 59 7.90 -17.21 -0.09
N GLU A 60 7.64 -17.06 -1.39
CA GLU A 60 8.67 -16.58 -2.32
C GLU A 60 9.08 -15.12 -2.07
N CYS A 61 8.11 -14.24 -1.80
CA CYS A 61 8.40 -12.84 -1.53
C CYS A 61 9.04 -12.62 -0.15
N GLY A 62 8.67 -13.42 0.84
CA GLY A 62 9.17 -13.40 2.21
C GLY A 62 10.54 -14.05 2.37
N ASN A 63 10.82 -15.11 1.61
CA ASN A 63 12.11 -15.81 1.61
C ASN A 63 13.16 -15.15 0.70
N ARG A 64 12.89 -13.96 0.15
CA ARG A 64 13.93 -13.19 -0.51
C ARG A 64 14.89 -12.71 0.57
N GLU A 65 15.93 -13.50 0.81
CA GLU A 65 16.97 -13.20 1.79
C GLU A 65 17.55 -11.81 1.49
N LYS A 66 17.30 -10.87 2.41
CA LYS A 66 17.82 -9.52 2.29
C LYS A 66 19.15 -9.49 3.00
N THR A 67 20.24 -9.61 2.26
CA THR A 67 21.57 -9.43 2.83
C THR A 67 21.70 -8.01 3.42
N PRO A 68 22.54 -7.79 4.44
CA PRO A 68 22.79 -6.45 4.99
C PRO A 68 23.17 -5.42 3.91
N GLU A 69 23.95 -5.82 2.91
CA GLU A 69 24.38 -4.98 1.79
C GLU A 69 23.19 -4.58 0.90
N SER A 70 22.29 -5.51 0.61
CA SER A 70 21.08 -5.21 -0.17
C SER A 70 20.17 -4.21 0.56
N ARG A 71 20.09 -4.32 1.88
CA ARG A 71 19.35 -3.38 2.73
C ARG A 71 20.01 -2.02 2.73
N GLN A 72 21.34 -1.97 2.86
CA GLN A 72 22.10 -0.73 2.84
C GLN A 72 21.96 0.00 1.50
N LYS A 73 22.09 -0.72 0.37
CA LYS A 73 21.85 -0.16 -0.97
C LYS A 73 20.45 0.43 -1.12
N ALA A 74 19.42 -0.25 -0.60
CA ALA A 74 18.05 0.27 -0.63
C ALA A 74 17.88 1.55 0.19
N ILE A 75 18.54 1.64 1.36
CA ILE A 75 18.54 2.84 2.21
C ILE A 75 19.23 4.00 1.49
N GLU A 76 20.41 3.78 0.92
CA GLU A 76 21.19 4.78 0.20
C GLU A 76 20.44 5.30 -1.03
N HIS A 77 19.89 4.40 -1.83
CA HIS A 77 19.04 4.77 -2.96
C HIS A 77 17.82 5.59 -2.50
N GLY A 78 17.16 5.19 -1.41
CA GLY A 78 16.05 5.96 -0.83
C GLY A 78 16.46 7.36 -0.38
N ARG A 79 17.66 7.52 0.20
CA ARG A 79 18.22 8.81 0.58
C ARG A 79 18.50 9.68 -0.65
N GLN A 80 19.19 9.15 -1.66
CA GLN A 80 19.49 9.86 -2.91
C GLN A 80 18.21 10.34 -3.59
N TYR A 81 17.25 9.43 -3.76
CA TYR A 81 15.95 9.74 -4.35
C TYR A 81 15.23 10.88 -3.60
N TYR A 82 15.25 10.86 -2.26
CA TYR A 82 14.66 11.93 -1.46
C TYR A 82 15.38 13.27 -1.67
N GLN A 83 16.72 13.29 -1.67
CA GLN A 83 17.49 14.52 -1.86
C GLN A 83 17.23 15.15 -3.23
N GLU A 84 17.26 14.34 -4.28
CA GLU A 84 17.00 14.78 -5.67
C GLU A 84 15.57 15.31 -5.86
N ASN A 85 14.60 14.75 -5.13
CA ASN A 85 13.18 15.11 -5.28
C ASN A 85 12.67 16.04 -4.17
N LYS A 86 13.54 16.51 -3.26
CA LYS A 86 13.16 17.29 -2.07
C LYS A 86 12.33 18.52 -2.42
N VAL A 87 12.76 19.29 -3.41
CA VAL A 87 12.07 20.52 -3.87
C VAL A 87 10.71 20.16 -4.47
N LYS A 88 10.65 19.16 -5.35
CA LYS A 88 9.40 18.68 -5.97
C LYS A 88 8.38 18.23 -4.92
N PHE A 89 8.83 17.55 -3.87
CA PHE A 89 7.95 17.18 -2.76
C PHE A 89 7.47 18.41 -1.99
N ALA A 90 8.35 19.35 -1.67
CA ALA A 90 7.98 20.58 -0.98
C ALA A 90 6.93 21.39 -1.77
N GLU A 91 7.12 21.56 -3.08
CA GLU A 91 6.16 22.25 -3.95
C GLU A 91 4.80 21.52 -4.00
N ARG A 92 4.82 20.18 -4.13
CA ARG A 92 3.59 19.36 -4.11
C ARG A 92 2.84 19.55 -2.80
N TRP A 93 3.54 19.51 -1.67
CA TRP A 93 2.94 19.74 -0.37
C TRP A 93 2.39 21.16 -0.25
N GLN A 94 3.16 22.18 -0.65
CA GLN A 94 2.72 23.57 -0.64
C GLN A 94 1.42 23.77 -1.43
N LYS A 95 1.33 23.20 -2.65
CA LYS A 95 0.12 23.23 -3.47
C LYS A 95 -1.06 22.56 -2.77
N TYR A 96 -0.85 21.38 -2.17
CA TYR A 96 -1.89 20.68 -1.42
C TYR A 96 -2.38 21.48 -0.21
N TYR A 97 -1.47 21.98 0.63
CA TYR A 97 -1.82 22.78 1.82
C TYR A 97 -2.56 24.07 1.45
N LYS A 98 -2.13 24.76 0.38
CA LYS A 98 -2.78 25.97 -0.09
C LYS A 98 -4.20 25.68 -0.60
N ALA A 99 -4.39 24.62 -1.39
CA ALA A 99 -5.69 24.26 -1.94
C ALA A 99 -6.66 23.67 -0.90
N ASN A 100 -6.15 23.07 0.19
CA ASN A 100 -6.95 22.36 1.18
C ASN A 100 -6.92 23.03 2.56
N ALA A 101 -6.57 24.31 2.65
CA ALA A 101 -6.33 24.99 3.92
C ALA A 101 -7.52 24.88 4.89
N ASP A 102 -8.75 25.10 4.41
CA ASP A 102 -9.94 25.08 5.26
C ASP A 102 -10.36 23.66 5.67
N TYR A 103 -10.20 22.69 4.76
CA TYR A 103 -10.38 21.27 5.09
C TYR A 103 -9.43 20.83 6.22
N LEU A 104 -8.16 21.22 6.14
CA LEU A 104 -7.16 20.88 7.14
C LEU A 104 -7.43 21.57 8.48
N LYS A 105 -7.89 22.83 8.48
CA LYS A 105 -8.34 23.52 9.70
C LYS A 105 -9.51 22.79 10.36
N ALA A 106 -10.52 22.41 9.59
CA ALA A 106 -11.67 21.67 10.11
C ALA A 106 -11.25 20.33 10.73
N LYS A 107 -10.38 19.59 10.04
CA LYS A 107 -9.82 18.32 10.56
C LYS A 107 -8.99 18.50 11.83
N ALA A 108 -8.22 19.59 11.94
CA ALA A 108 -7.46 19.89 13.14
C ALA A 108 -8.38 20.16 14.35
N VAL A 109 -9.50 20.87 14.13
CA VAL A 109 -10.51 21.11 15.17
C VAL A 109 -11.15 19.78 15.61
N GLU A 110 -11.57 18.95 14.66
CA GLU A 110 -12.16 17.64 14.92
C GLU A 110 -11.21 16.74 15.74
N TRP A 111 -9.95 16.63 15.30
CA TRP A 111 -8.94 15.85 16.02
C TRP A 111 -8.71 16.38 17.44
N GLY A 112 -8.68 17.71 17.61
CA GLY A 112 -8.55 18.35 18.91
C GLY A 112 -9.68 18.02 19.87
N LYS A 113 -10.92 17.93 19.37
CA LYS A 113 -12.10 17.52 20.16
C LYS A 113 -12.02 16.05 20.59
N LEU A 114 -11.57 15.17 19.71
CA LEU A 114 -11.44 13.73 19.98
C LEU A 114 -10.26 13.38 20.89
N ASN A 115 -9.25 14.24 20.96
CA ASN A 115 -8.00 13.99 21.70
C ASN A 115 -7.78 15.00 22.83
N LEU A 116 -8.86 15.49 23.46
CA LEU A 116 -8.79 16.43 24.58
C LEU A 116 -7.96 15.88 25.75
N ASP A 117 -8.08 14.60 26.06
CA ASP A 117 -7.33 13.99 27.15
C ASP A 117 -5.82 13.97 26.88
N LYS A 118 -5.40 13.73 25.62
CA LYS A 118 -3.98 13.83 25.23
C LYS A 118 -3.43 15.24 25.39
N ARG A 119 -4.25 16.27 25.09
CA ARG A 119 -3.89 17.67 25.35
C ARG A 119 -3.73 17.94 26.83
N ARG A 120 -4.68 17.52 27.66
CA ARG A 120 -4.62 17.65 29.12
C ARG A 120 -3.38 17.00 29.71
N ILE A 121 -3.05 15.78 29.29
CA ILE A 121 -1.83 15.07 29.70
C ILE A 121 -0.57 15.86 29.32
N THR A 122 -0.52 16.37 28.09
CA THR A 122 0.64 17.15 27.61
C THR A 122 0.80 18.46 28.40
N ASP A 123 -0.30 19.15 28.67
CA ASP A 123 -0.29 20.41 29.41
C ASP A 123 0.06 20.19 30.89
N ALA A 124 -0.42 19.09 31.51
CA ALA A 124 -0.02 18.68 32.85
C ALA A 124 1.49 18.45 32.94
N LYS A 125 2.08 17.70 31.99
CA LYS A 125 3.54 17.49 31.92
C LYS A 125 4.33 18.79 31.79
N ARG A 126 3.81 19.79 31.06
CA ARG A 126 4.45 21.12 30.95
C ARG A 126 4.39 21.90 32.27
N ARG A 127 3.32 21.73 33.06
CA ARG A 127 3.21 22.38 34.38
C ARG A 127 4.14 21.73 35.42
N GLU A 128 4.35 20.42 35.30
CA GLU A 128 5.27 19.67 36.18
C GLU A 128 6.75 19.95 35.89
N ASN A 129 7.10 20.30 34.64
CA ASN A 129 8.47 20.68 34.24
C ASN A 129 8.48 22.07 33.58
N PRO A 130 8.27 23.16 34.34
CA PRO A 130 8.48 24.49 33.83
C PRO A 130 9.96 24.70 33.52
N LYS A 131 10.24 25.29 32.35
CA LYS A 131 11.60 25.65 31.91
C LYS A 131 12.18 26.77 32.77
#